data_AF-A0A7X6SZV4-F1
#
_entry.id   AF-A0A7X6SZV4-F1
#
_cell.length_a   1.000
_cell.length_b   1.000
_cell.length_c   1.000
_cell.angle_alpha   90.00
_cell.angle_beta   90.00
_cell.angle_gamma   90.00
#
_symmetry.space_group_name_H-M   'P 1'
#
loop_
_entity.id
_entity.type
_entity.pdbx_description
1 polymer ?
#
loop_
_entity_poly.entity_id
_entity_poly.type
_entity_poly.pdbx_seq_one_letter_code
_entity_poly.pdbx_strand_id
1 'polypeptide(L)' 'MPNVQAAVKELKAKDVEIAFGPVEAPEICFVFIRDNSENAFELIEYR' A
#
# COMPACT_ATOMS: atom_id res chain seq x y z
N MET A 1 8.95 13.15 0.95
CA MET A 1 8.19 12.95 -0.30
C MET A 1 7.18 11.85 -0.03
N PRO A 2 5.89 12.03 -0.37
CA PRO A 2 4.93 10.94 -0.29
C PRO A 2 5.35 9.85 -1.29
N ASN A 3 5.48 8.61 -0.80
CA ASN A 3 5.69 7.42 -1.63
C ASN A 3 4.96 6.22 -0.98
N VAL A 4 4.70 5.18 -1.77
CA VAL A 4 3.96 3.98 -1.31
C VAL A 4 4.65 3.32 -0.13
N GLN A 5 5.98 3.32 -0.07
CA GLN A 5 6.75 2.72 1.04
C GLN A 5 6.46 3.42 2.39
N ALA A 6 6.40 4.76 2.39
CA ALA A 6 6.06 5.54 3.57
C ALA A 6 4.61 5.30 3.99
N ALA A 7 3.69 5.27 3.02
CA ALA A 7 2.28 4.97 3.30
C ALA A 7 2.11 3.56 3.90
N VAL A 8 2.77 2.53 3.36
CA VAL A 8 2.74 1.16 3.91
C VAL A 8 3.26 1.13 5.34
N LYS A 9 4.32 1.86 5.66
CA LYS A 9 4.86 1.94 7.02
C LYS A 9 3.85 2.54 8.00
N GLU A 10 3.19 3.63 7.63
CA GLU A 10 2.15 4.27 8.45
C GLU A 10 0.92 3.39 8.62
N LEU A 11 0.50 2.68 7.57
CA LEU A 11 -0.63 1.76 7.59
C LEU A 11 -0.37 0.56 8.50
N LYS A 12 0.82 -0.04 8.42
CA LYS A 12 1.24 -1.11 9.35
C LYS A 12 1.25 -0.66 10.81
N ALA A 13 1.67 0.59 11.08
CA ALA A 13 1.64 1.15 12.43
C ALA A 13 0.22 1.39 12.97
N LYS A 14 -0.80 1.28 12.12
CA LYS A 14 -2.24 1.38 12.44
C LYS A 14 -2.94 0.01 12.37
N ASP A 15 -2.18 -1.08 12.34
CA ASP A 15 -2.68 -2.46 12.23
C ASP A 15 -3.51 -2.73 10.97
N VAL A 16 -3.29 -1.97 9.88
CA VAL A 16 -3.91 -2.25 8.59
C VAL A 16 -3.20 -3.44 7.93
N GLU A 17 -3.98 -4.40 7.43
CA GLU A 17 -3.45 -5.56 6.72
C GLU A 17 -2.90 -5.15 5.34
N ILE A 18 -1.67 -5.58 5.05
CA ILE A 18 -1.11 -5.52 3.70
C ILE A 18 -1.35 -6.87 3.03
N ALA A 19 -2.37 -6.94 2.19
CA ALA A 19 -2.75 -8.17 1.50
C ALA A 19 -1.72 -8.60 0.43
N PHE A 20 -1.09 -7.63 -0.24
CA PHE A 20 -0.08 -7.90 -1.27
C PHE A 20 0.82 -6.70 -1.53
N GLY A 21 2.12 -6.94 -1.73
CA GLY A 21 3.10 -5.91 -2.05
C GLY A 21 3.77 -5.28 -0.83
N PRO A 22 4.41 -4.10 -0.97
CA PRO A 22 4.48 -3.27 -2.18
C PRO A 22 5.29 -3.91 -3.31
N VAL A 23 4.90 -3.64 -4.56
CA VAL A 23 5.60 -4.06 -5.78
C VAL A 23 6.12 -2.83 -6.51
N GLU A 24 7.44 -2.78 -6.71
CA GLU A 24 8.11 -1.75 -7.49
C GLU A 24 8.22 -2.18 -8.96
N ALA A 25 7.64 -1.37 -9.86
CA ALA A 25 7.82 -1.47 -11.30
C ALA A 25 8.48 -0.17 -11.83
N PRO A 26 8.91 -0.10 -13.10
CA PRO A 26 9.65 1.06 -13.63
C PRO A 26 8.95 2.41 -13.43
N GLU A 27 7.64 2.47 -13.62
CA GLU A 27 6.85 3.72 -13.61
C GLU A 27 5.78 3.77 -12.51
N ILE A 28 5.53 2.63 -11.85
CA ILE A 28 4.51 2.50 -10.82
C ILE A 28 5.05 1.75 -9.60
N CYS A 29 4.57 2.12 -8.43
CA CYS A 29 4.64 1.31 -7.24
C CYS A 29 3.20 1.07 -6.74
N PHE A 30 2.84 -0.17 -6.43
CA PHE A 30 1.50 -0.47 -5.95
C PHE A 30 1.49 -1.48 -4.80
N VAL A 31 0.44 -1.41 -3.98
CA VAL A 31 0.20 -2.30 -2.83
C VAL A 31 -1.30 -2.50 -2.65
N PHE A 32 -1.71 -3.70 -2.26
CA PHE A 32 -3.08 -3.98 -1.84
C PHE A 32 -3.16 -4.07 -0.32
N ILE A 33 -4.17 -3.42 0.25
CA ILE A 33 -4.48 -3.44 1.69
C ILE A 33 -5.89 -3.96 1.92
N ARG A 34 -6.19 -4.44 3.13
CA ARG A 34 -7.57 -4.70 3.57
C ARG A 34 -7.99 -3.75 4.67
N ASP A 35 -9.24 -3.30 4.60
CA ASP A 35 -9.90 -2.64 5.73
C ASP A 35 -10.45 -3.66 6.73
N ASN A 36 -11.06 -3.16 7.81
CA ASN A 36 -11.66 -3.97 8.86
C ASN A 36 -12.92 -4.73 8.40
N SER A 37 -13.42 -4.47 7.20
CA SER A 37 -14.54 -5.17 6.57
C SER A 37 -14.05 -6.14 5.47
N GLU A 38 -12.74 -6.45 5.46
CA GLU A 38 -12.05 -7.31 4.50
C GLU A 38 -12.05 -6.81 3.03
N ASN A 39 -12.50 -5.57 2.80
CA ASN A 39 -12.49 -4.97 1.47
C ASN A 39 -11.04 -4.69 1.05
N ALA A 40 -10.71 -5.07 -0.18
CA ALA A 40 -9.40 -4.79 -0.76
C ALA A 40 -9.35 -3.38 -1.38
N PHE A 41 -8.32 -2.62 -1.05
CA PHE A 41 -8.01 -1.33 -1.67
C PHE A 41 -6.62 -1.38 -2.31
N GLU A 42 -6.47 -0.74 -3.45
CA GLU A 42 -5.19 -0.53 -4.11
C GLU A 42 -4.65 0.87 -3.77
N LEU A 43 -3.43 0.94 -3.27
CA LEU A 43 -2.63 2.17 -3.28
C LEU A 43 -1.63 2.08 -4.41
N ILE A 44 -1.65 3.08 -5.30
CA ILE A 44 -0.75 3.19 -6.44
C ILE A 44 -0.08 4.57 -6.47
N GLU A 45 1.22 4.58 -6.72
CA GLU A 45 2.03 5.76 -6.98
C GLU A 45 2.58 5.67 -8.40
N TYR A 46 2.40 6.74 -9.16
CA TYR A 46 3.00 6.94 -10.47
C TYR A 46 4.25 7.82 -10.32
N ARG A 47 5.33 7.47 -11.00
CA ARG A 47 6.61 8.21 -10.99
C ARG A 47 6.67 9.34 -12.01
#